data_AF-I1A6L4-F1
#
_entry.id   AF-I1A6L4-F1
#
_cell.length_a   1.000
_cell.length_b   1.000
_cell.length_c   1.000
_cell.angle_alpha   90.00
_cell.angle_beta   90.00
_cell.angle_gamma   90.00
#
_symmetry.space_group_name_H-M   'P 1'
#
loop_
_entity.id
_entity.type
_entity.pdbx_description
1 polymer ?
#
loop_
_entity_poly.entity_id
_entity_poly.type
_entity_poly.pdbx_seq_one_letter_code
_entity_poly.pdbx_strand_id
1 'polypeptide(L)'
;MKKIKIFNIYKLKNNLRDGIENFSKLDCEFIMPVVDMVDDVLFGVVSTKKSKEITLNIYNERENAFDLNLDRFYKISKKNLENNIFLDEQVIDENKIGKRKELEILENIKKLFDDYNSNVKLTYIYKKSPNLRQNL
;
A
#
# COMPACT_ATOMS: atom_id res chain seq x y z
N MET A 1 11.13 -11.38 15.05
CA MET A 1 10.06 -11.03 14.09
C MET A 1 10.67 -10.25 12.93
N LYS A 2 10.37 -10.62 11.68
CA LYS A 2 10.75 -9.82 10.51
C LYS A 2 9.85 -8.58 10.49
N LYS A 3 10.46 -7.39 10.47
CA LYS A 3 9.75 -6.11 10.53
C LYS A 3 9.29 -5.68 9.13
N ILE A 4 8.11 -5.07 9.05
CA ILE A 4 7.67 -4.34 7.85
C ILE A 4 8.69 -3.24 7.53
N LYS A 5 9.14 -3.17 6.28
CA LYS A 5 10.05 -2.15 5.77
C LYS A 5 9.26 -1.15 4.93
N ILE A 6 9.52 0.14 5.13
CA ILE A 6 8.99 1.19 4.28
C ILE A 6 9.68 1.13 2.90
N PHE A 7 8.94 1.47 1.85
CA PHE A 7 9.35 1.40 0.44
C PHE A 7 9.65 0.01 -0.12
N ASN A 8 9.31 -1.04 0.63
CA ASN A 8 9.29 -2.40 0.10
C ASN A 8 7.93 -2.72 -0.52
N ILE A 9 7.94 -3.42 -1.65
CA ILE A 9 6.73 -3.97 -2.26
C ILE A 9 6.43 -5.32 -1.61
N TYR A 10 5.20 -5.49 -1.14
CA TYR A 10 4.72 -6.74 -0.54
C TYR A 10 3.51 -7.27 -1.31
N LYS A 11 3.49 -8.58 -1.51
CA LYS A 11 2.30 -9.29 -1.99
C LYS A 11 1.31 -9.50 -0.84
N LEU A 12 0.04 -9.18 -1.10
CA LEU A 12 -1.04 -9.40 -0.13
C LEU A 12 -1.52 -10.86 -0.13
N LYS A 13 -1.90 -11.35 1.05
CA LYS A 13 -2.71 -12.56 1.21
C LYS A 13 -4.18 -12.24 0.91
N ASN A 14 -4.92 -13.27 0.47
CA ASN A 14 -6.31 -13.17 0.03
C ASN A 14 -7.21 -12.39 0.99
N ASN A 15 -7.13 -12.64 2.31
CA ASN A 15 -8.02 -11.99 3.29
C ASN A 15 -8.02 -10.44 3.22
N LEU A 16 -6.83 -9.83 3.11
CA LEU A 16 -6.71 -8.38 3.05
C LEU A 16 -6.90 -7.87 1.62
N ARG A 17 -6.36 -8.58 0.63
CA ARG A 17 -6.56 -8.28 -0.80
C ARG A 17 -8.04 -8.19 -1.12
N ASP A 18 -8.78 -9.28 -0.90
CA ASP A 18 -10.18 -9.39 -1.29
C ASP A 18 -11.01 -8.32 -0.54
N GLY A 19 -10.64 -7.97 0.70
CA GLY A 19 -11.26 -6.89 1.46
C GLY A 19 -11.05 -5.50 0.83
N ILE A 20 -9.84 -5.22 0.34
CA ILE A 20 -9.51 -3.98 -0.36
C ILE A 20 -10.23 -3.94 -1.70
N GLU A 21 -10.12 -4.99 -2.52
CA GLU A 21 -10.71 -5.06 -3.87
C GLU A 21 -12.23 -4.87 -3.82
N ASN A 22 -12.92 -5.50 -2.86
CA ASN A 22 -14.36 -5.34 -2.68
C ASN A 22 -14.77 -3.90 -2.29
N PHE A 23 -13.93 -3.19 -1.53
CA PHE A 23 -14.24 -1.84 -1.06
C PHE A 23 -13.86 -0.76 -2.08
N SER A 24 -12.68 -0.86 -2.69
CA SER A 24 -12.15 0.15 -3.60
C SER A 24 -12.54 -0.08 -5.06
N LYS A 25 -12.93 -1.31 -5.44
CA LYS A 25 -13.09 -1.78 -6.82
C LYS A 25 -11.80 -1.68 -7.65
N LEU A 26 -10.64 -1.71 -6.98
CA LEU A 26 -9.32 -1.71 -7.60
C LEU A 26 -8.67 -3.08 -7.37
N ASP A 27 -8.11 -3.67 -8.42
CA ASP A 27 -7.27 -4.87 -8.32
C ASP A 27 -6.07 -4.59 -7.39
N CYS A 28 -5.85 -5.45 -6.38
CA CYS A 28 -4.92 -5.18 -5.29
C CYS A 28 -4.01 -6.37 -4.98
N GLU A 29 -3.08 -6.68 -5.88
CA GLU A 29 -2.12 -7.75 -5.62
C GLU A 29 -0.96 -7.32 -4.72
N PHE A 30 -0.45 -6.09 -4.93
CA PHE A 30 0.73 -5.57 -4.26
C PHE A 30 0.44 -4.29 -3.50
N ILE A 31 1.21 -4.07 -2.44
CA ILE A 31 1.19 -2.86 -1.63
C ILE A 31 2.60 -2.37 -1.35
N MET A 32 2.71 -1.09 -1.01
CA MET A 32 3.94 -0.50 -0.52
C MET A 32 3.68 0.34 0.72
N PRO A 33 4.23 -0.04 1.89
CA PRO A 33 4.28 0.82 3.06
C PRO A 33 5.07 2.10 2.76
N VAL A 34 4.50 3.25 3.09
CA VAL A 34 5.05 4.58 2.78
C VAL A 34 5.32 5.43 4.02
N VAL A 35 4.59 5.20 5.12
CA VAL A 35 4.79 5.92 6.38
C VAL A 35 4.69 4.96 7.55
N ASP A 36 5.73 4.96 8.39
CA ASP A 36 5.75 4.23 9.66
C ASP A 36 5.19 5.12 10.78
N MET A 37 4.16 4.65 11.50
CA MET A 37 3.65 5.28 12.72
C MET A 37 3.96 4.39 13.92
N VAL A 38 3.53 4.73 15.14
CA VAL A 38 3.86 3.92 16.34
C VAL A 38 3.35 2.48 16.20
N ASP A 39 2.02 2.30 16.14
CA ASP A 39 1.37 0.99 16.05
C ASP A 39 0.84 0.65 14.66
N ASP A 40 0.76 1.66 13.80
CA ASP A 40 0.14 1.60 12.49
C ASP A 40 1.15 1.85 11.37
N VAL A 41 0.73 1.55 10.15
CA VAL A 41 1.46 1.85 8.93
C VAL A 41 0.50 2.35 7.87
N LEU A 42 0.92 3.36 7.10
CA LEU A 42 0.25 3.75 5.87
C LEU A 42 0.88 3.01 4.69
N PHE A 43 0.04 2.48 3.81
CA PHE A 43 0.48 1.90 2.55
C PHE A 43 -0.38 2.38 1.38
N GLY A 44 0.22 2.42 0.20
CA GLY A 44 -0.48 2.56 -1.08
C GLY A 44 -0.56 1.23 -1.81
N VAL A 45 -1.47 1.15 -2.79
CA VAL A 45 -1.58 0.00 -3.69
C VAL A 45 -0.58 0.15 -4.83
N VAL A 46 0.06 -0.96 -5.20
CA VAL A 46 0.98 -1.00 -6.33
C VAL A 46 0.34 -1.83 -7.44
N SER A 47 0.25 -1.25 -8.63
CA SER A 47 -0.30 -1.88 -9.82
C SER A 47 0.82 -2.22 -10.81
N THR A 48 0.70 -3.38 -11.47
CA THR A 48 1.58 -3.80 -12.57
C THR A 48 1.04 -3.45 -13.95
N LYS A 49 -0.19 -2.93 -13.99
CA LYS A 49 -0.88 -2.47 -15.20
C LYS A 49 -1.03 -0.96 -15.13
N LYS A 50 -0.92 -0.30 -16.28
CA LYS A 50 -1.10 1.14 -16.41
C LYS A 50 -2.50 1.53 -15.92
N SER A 51 -2.57 2.25 -14.80
CA SER A 51 -3.82 2.78 -14.26
C SER A 51 -4.22 4.08 -14.99
N LYS A 52 -5.51 4.41 -14.98
CA LYS A 52 -6.02 5.72 -15.40
C LYS A 52 -5.95 6.76 -14.28
N GLU A 53 -5.62 6.34 -13.07
CA GLU A 53 -5.56 7.16 -11.87
C GLU A 53 -4.20 7.87 -11.73
N ILE A 54 -4.07 8.74 -10.72
CA ILE A 54 -2.80 9.40 -10.41
C ILE A 54 -1.85 8.34 -9.86
N THR A 55 -0.84 7.98 -10.65
CA THR A 55 0.17 7.00 -10.26
C THR A 55 1.58 7.56 -10.34
N LEU A 56 2.48 6.94 -9.59
CA LEU A 56 3.91 7.21 -9.63
C LEU A 56 4.66 5.94 -9.99
N ASN A 57 5.44 5.97 -11.07
CA ASN A 57 6.30 4.86 -11.41
C ASN A 57 7.44 4.72 -10.39
N ILE A 58 7.43 3.60 -9.67
CA ILE A 58 8.39 3.29 -8.60
C ILE A 58 9.44 2.27 -9.03
N TYR A 59 9.14 1.46 -10.04
CA TYR A 59 10.08 0.53 -10.65
C TYR A 59 9.72 0.31 -12.12
N ASN A 60 10.75 0.22 -12.96
CA ASN A 60 10.60 -0.09 -14.37
C ASN A 60 11.85 -0.81 -14.85
N GLU A 61 11.77 -2.14 -14.88
CA GLU A 61 12.65 -2.94 -15.73
C GLU A 61 11.84 -3.53 -16.87
N ARG A 62 12.55 -3.88 -17.96
CA ARG A 62 12.02 -4.13 -19.32
C ARG A 62 10.77 -5.01 -19.42
N GLU A 63 10.44 -5.79 -18.39
CA GLU A 63 9.31 -6.72 -18.36
C GLU A 63 8.25 -6.42 -17.27
N ASN A 64 8.55 -5.59 -16.26
CA ASN A 64 7.62 -5.29 -15.16
C ASN A 64 7.69 -3.79 -14.79
N ALA A 65 6.59 -3.07 -15.01
CA ALA A 65 6.40 -1.72 -14.50
C ALA A 65 5.55 -1.77 -13.24
N PHE A 66 6.06 -1.23 -12.14
CA PHE A 66 5.30 -1.05 -10.90
C PHE A 66 4.98 0.43 -10.71
N ASP A 67 3.68 0.70 -10.61
CA ASP A 67 3.14 2.04 -10.39
C ASP A 67 2.45 2.08 -9.02
N LEU A 68 2.84 3.02 -8.17
CA LEU A 68 2.17 3.31 -6.91
C LEU A 68 0.95 4.18 -7.19
N ASN A 69 -0.24 3.72 -6.80
CA ASN A 69 -1.46 4.54 -6.84
C ASN A 69 -1.40 5.57 -5.72
N LEU A 70 -1.59 6.84 -6.06
CA LEU A 70 -1.47 7.98 -5.17
C LEU A 70 -2.83 8.63 -4.83
N ASP A 71 -3.93 8.15 -5.42
CA ASP A 71 -5.29 8.62 -5.15
C ASP A 71 -5.84 8.13 -3.80
N ARG A 72 -5.27 7.05 -3.26
CA ARG A 72 -5.77 6.41 -2.05
C ARG A 72 -4.67 5.75 -1.23
N PHE A 73 -4.74 5.97 0.08
CA PHE A 73 -3.90 5.31 1.08
C PHE A 73 -4.74 4.55 2.08
N TYR A 74 -4.11 3.55 2.69
CA TYR A 74 -4.72 2.69 3.68
C TYR A 74 -3.91 2.71 4.97
N LYS A 75 -4.61 2.88 6.11
CA LYS A 75 -4.05 2.77 7.44
C LYS A 75 -4.41 1.43 8.06
N ILE A 76 -3.42 0.69 8.55
CA ILE A 76 -3.60 -0.60 9.22
C ILE A 76 -2.59 -0.76 10.36
N SER A 77 -2.96 -1.47 11.43
CA SER A 77 -1.99 -1.84 12.48
C SER A 77 -0.88 -2.73 11.91
N LYS A 78 0.37 -2.51 12.33
CA LYS A 78 1.54 -3.29 11.91
C LYS A 78 1.32 -4.80 12.08
N LYS A 79 0.81 -5.21 13.24
CA LYS A 79 0.49 -6.62 13.54
C LYS A 79 -0.50 -7.23 12.54
N ASN A 80 -1.55 -6.50 12.17
CA ASN A 80 -2.51 -7.01 11.18
C ASN A 80 -1.89 -7.08 9.79
N LEU A 81 -1.04 -6.12 9.43
CA LEU A 81 -0.38 -6.14 8.14
C LEU A 81 0.59 -7.32 8.02
N GLU A 82 1.46 -7.54 9.02
CA GLU A 82 2.40 -8.67 9.06
C GLU A 82 1.70 -10.02 8.84
N ASN A 83 0.50 -10.20 9.40
CA ASN A 83 -0.27 -11.43 9.23
C ASN A 83 -0.84 -11.61 7.82
N ASN A 84 -0.99 -10.52 7.05
CA ASN A 84 -1.66 -10.48 5.75
C ASN A 84 -0.72 -10.21 4.57
N ILE A 85 0.60 -10.24 4.78
CA ILE A 85 1.61 -10.14 3.73
C ILE A 85 2.49 -11.39 3.70
N PHE A 86 3.07 -11.68 2.55
CA PHE A 86 4.13 -12.68 2.43
C PHE A 86 5.49 -12.02 2.74
N LEU A 87 6.12 -12.44 3.85
CA LEU A 87 7.42 -11.92 4.30
C LEU A 87 8.63 -12.69 3.73
N ASP A 88 8.39 -13.93 3.32
CA ASP A 88 9.43 -14.91 2.94
C ASP A 88 9.40 -15.30 1.47
N GLU A 89 8.32 -14.98 0.75
CA GLU A 89 8.33 -15.08 -0.71
C GLU A 89 9.26 -13.98 -1.21
N GLN A 90 10.40 -14.40 -1.77
CA GLN A 90 11.37 -13.56 -2.45
C GLN A 90 10.66 -12.76 -3.55
N VAL A 91 10.13 -11.59 -3.21
CA VAL A 91 9.86 -10.51 -4.17
C VAL A 91 11.18 -9.76 -4.36
N ILE A 92 12.20 -10.51 -4.77
CA ILE A 92 13.52 -10.16 -5.33
C ILE A 92 14.26 -8.98 -4.68
N ASP A 93 15.55 -9.16 -4.37
CA ASP A 93 16.46 -8.06 -3.99
C ASP A 93 16.47 -6.90 -5.02
N GLU A 94 15.93 -7.14 -6.23
CA GLU A 94 15.67 -6.21 -7.34
C GLU A 94 14.58 -5.17 -7.04
N ASN A 95 13.64 -5.41 -6.11
CA ASN A 95 12.57 -4.44 -5.79
C ASN A 95 12.94 -3.41 -4.72
N LYS A 96 14.22 -3.27 -4.38
CA LYS A 96 14.66 -2.16 -3.51
C LYS A 96 14.61 -0.86 -4.28
N ILE A 97 13.61 -0.06 -3.95
CA ILE A 97 13.51 1.32 -4.42
C ILE A 97 14.76 2.08 -3.96
N GLY A 98 15.52 2.63 -4.90
CA GLY A 98 16.72 3.41 -4.56
C GLY A 98 16.35 4.70 -3.81
N LYS A 99 17.25 5.18 -2.93
CA LYS A 99 17.03 6.39 -2.10
C LYS A 99 16.45 7.60 -2.84
N ARG A 100 16.91 7.85 -4.08
CA ARG A 100 16.39 8.95 -4.91
C ARG A 100 14.90 8.80 -5.19
N LYS A 101 14.47 7.58 -5.47
CA LYS A 101 13.07 7.26 -5.75
C LYS A 101 12.25 7.25 -4.45
N GLU A 102 12.81 6.81 -3.33
CA GLU A 102 12.18 6.97 -2.00
C GLU A 102 11.87 8.45 -1.71
N LEU A 103 12.81 9.36 -1.97
CA LEU A 103 12.61 10.81 -1.82
C LEU A 103 11.52 11.33 -2.77
N GLU A 104 11.54 10.92 -4.04
CA GLU A 104 10.52 11.30 -5.01
C GLU A 104 9.12 10.85 -4.58
N ILE A 105 8.98 9.62 -4.04
CA ILE A 105 7.73 9.11 -3.48
C ILE A 105 7.26 10.02 -2.34
N LEU A 106 8.14 10.32 -1.38
CA LEU A 106 7.81 11.18 -0.23
C LEU A 106 7.42 12.59 -0.65
N GLU A 107 8.10 13.19 -1.63
CA GLU A 107 7.77 14.52 -2.13
C GLU A 107 6.40 14.56 -2.81
N ASN A 108 6.06 13.54 -3.61
CA ASN A 108 4.74 13.44 -4.25
C ASN A 108 3.63 13.24 -3.21
N ILE A 109 3.85 12.35 -2.24
CA ILE A 109 2.92 12.13 -1.13
C ILE A 109 2.71 13.42 -0.34
N LYS A 110 3.80 14.12 0.02
CA LYS A 110 3.73 15.40 0.73
C LYS A 110 2.88 16.42 -0.04
N LYS A 111 3.18 16.64 -1.33
CA LYS A 111 2.42 17.58 -2.18
C LYS A 111 0.93 17.26 -2.19
N LEU A 112 0.58 15.97 -2.25
CA LEU A 112 -0.82 15.53 -2.26
C LEU A 112 -1.56 15.75 -0.94
N PHE A 113 -0.87 15.64 0.20
CA PHE A 113 -1.45 15.91 1.50
C PHE A 113 -1.48 17.41 1.83
N ASP A 114 -0.56 18.20 1.26
CA ASP A 114 -0.50 19.65 1.42
C ASP A 114 -1.49 20.41 0.49
N ASP A 115 -1.88 19.81 -0.63
CA ASP A 115 -2.84 20.41 -1.58
C ASP A 115 -4.29 20.23 -1.11
N TYR A 116 -4.94 21.33 -0.75
CA TYR A 116 -6.33 21.37 -0.30
C TYR A 116 -7.33 20.91 -1.38
N ASN A 117 -6.98 20.97 -2.67
CA ASN A 117 -7.83 20.51 -3.77
C ASN A 117 -7.62 19.04 -4.13
N SER A 118 -6.64 18.39 -3.50
CA SER A 118 -6.34 16.98 -3.71
C SER A 118 -7.49 16.09 -3.23
N ASN A 119 -7.97 15.19 -4.09
CA ASN A 119 -9.05 14.25 -3.76
C ASN A 119 -8.52 12.91 -3.22
N VAL A 120 -7.42 12.95 -2.46
CA VAL A 120 -6.78 11.75 -1.91
C VAL A 120 -7.61 11.19 -0.77
N LYS A 121 -7.85 9.87 -0.82
CA LYS A 121 -8.68 9.16 0.17
C LYS A 121 -7.80 8.42 1.16
N LEU A 122 -8.02 8.63 2.46
CA LEU A 122 -7.44 7.80 3.52
C LEU A 122 -8.48 6.81 4.04
N THR A 123 -8.21 5.51 3.88
CA THR A 123 -9.09 4.41 4.33
C THR A 123 -8.50 3.71 5.55
N TYR A 124 -9.31 3.50 6.58
CA TYR A 124 -8.88 2.81 7.81
C TYR A 124 -9.29 1.34 7.78
N ILE A 125 -8.33 0.44 8.01
CA ILE A 125 -8.56 -1.01 8.01
C ILE A 125 -8.50 -1.53 9.44
N TYR A 126 -9.65 -2.03 9.91
CA TYR A 126 -9.80 -2.65 11.22
C TYR A 126 -10.08 -4.14 11.09
N LYS A 127 -9.58 -4.92 12.07
CA LYS A 127 -9.99 -6.32 12.20
C LYS A 127 -11.49 -6.35 12.49
N LYS A 128 -12.25 -7.13 11.72
CA LYS A 128 -13.67 -7.39 12.02
C LYS A 128 -13.76 -7.93 13.44
N SER A 129 -14.42 -7.19 14.33
CA SER A 129 -14.76 -7.70 15.66
C SER A 129 -15.97 -8.63 15.53
N PRO A 130 -15.94 -9.82 16.14
CA PRO A 130 -17.05 -10.79 16.08
C PRO A 130 -18.41 -10.23 16.54
N ASN A 131 -18.41 -9.17 17.36
CA ASN A 131 -19.60 -8.73 18.09
C ASN A 131 -20.36 -7.53 17.48
N LEU A 132 -20.02 -7.06 16.27
CA LEU A 132 -20.64 -5.86 15.68
C LEU A 132 -21.90 -6.12 14.83
N ARG A 133 -22.35 -7.37 14.71
CA ARG A 133 -23.55 -7.75 13.92
C ARG A 133 -24.80 -8.08 14.75
N GLN A 134 -24.83 -7.76 16.04
CA GLN A 134 -26.00 -8.08 16.89
C GLN A 134 -26.92 -6.92 17.23
N ASN A 135 -26.63 -5.67 16.82
CA ASN A 135 -27.50 -4.52 17.10
C ASN A 135 -27.56 -3.52 15.93
N LEU A 136 -28.00 -3.98 14.76
CA LEU A 136 -28.57 -3.13 13.72
C LEU A 136 -29.84 -3.77 13.19
#